data_AF-A0A1C4JID1-F1
#
_entry.id   AF-A0A1C4JID1-F1
#
_cell.length_a   1.000
_cell.length_b   1.000
_cell.length_c   1.000
_cell.angle_alpha   90.00
_cell.angle_beta   90.00
_cell.angle_gamma   90.00
#
_symmetry.space_group_name_H-M   'P 1'
#
loop_
_entity.id
_entity.type
_entity.pdbx_description
1 polymer ?
#
loop_
_entity_poly.entity_id
_entity_poly.type
_entity_poly.pdbx_seq_one_letter_code
_entity_poly.pdbx_strand_id
1 'polypeptide(L)'
;MGYGYYTVITRDGREIEAGYLVSAECDRSACEVTIDRGLDALCGETPGGDEYGCGRYFCDTDLFILPCGHQVCGRCRHRHQC
;
A
#
# COMPACT_ATOMS: atom_id res chain seq x y z
N MET A 1 -10.38 -4.76 -13.32
CA MET A 1 -10.67 -3.33 -13.56
C MET A 1 -10.25 -2.57 -12.31
N GLY A 2 -9.24 -1.71 -12.39
CA GLY A 2 -8.83 -0.84 -11.29
C GLY A 2 -9.59 0.48 -11.32
N TYR A 3 -9.84 1.07 -10.17
CA TYR A 3 -10.41 2.42 -10.09
C TYR A 3 -9.31 3.46 -10.31
N GLY A 4 -9.57 4.44 -11.18
CA GLY A 4 -8.62 5.52 -11.45
C GLY A 4 -8.42 6.45 -10.26
N TYR A 5 -9.49 6.88 -9.61
CA TYR A 5 -9.47 7.74 -8.43
C TYR A 5 -10.67 7.41 -7.54
N TYR A 6 -10.43 7.28 -6.23
CA TYR A 6 -11.46 7.11 -5.21
C TYR A 6 -10.91 7.51 -3.84
N THR A 7 -11.81 7.78 -2.88
CA THR A 7 -11.42 8.03 -1.50
C THR A 7 -11.82 6.87 -0.60
N VAL A 8 -11.03 6.67 0.45
CA VAL A 8 -11.18 5.58 1.43
C VAL A 8 -10.95 6.12 2.82
N ILE A 9 -11.76 5.66 3.78
CA ILE A 9 -11.58 5.99 5.19
C ILE A 9 -10.72 4.91 5.82
N THR A 10 -9.55 5.29 6.32
CA THR A 10 -8.63 4.38 7.01
C THR A 10 -9.19 3.93 8.35
N ARG A 11 -8.59 2.88 8.95
CA ARG A 11 -8.96 2.40 10.29
C ARG A 11 -8.84 3.48 11.37
N ASP A 12 -8.00 4.49 11.16
CA ASP A 12 -7.81 5.64 12.04
C ASP A 12 -8.85 6.75 11.81
N GLY A 13 -9.82 6.56 10.91
CA GLY A 13 -10.84 7.55 10.56
C GLY A 13 -10.35 8.68 9.64
N ARG A 14 -9.19 8.51 9.01
CA ARG A 14 -8.65 9.51 8.07
C ARG A 14 -9.12 9.19 6.65
N GLU A 15 -9.51 10.20 5.90
CA GLU A 15 -9.77 10.07 4.47
C GLU A 15 -8.44 10.11 3.70
N ILE A 16 -8.24 9.15 2.79
CA ILE A 16 -7.09 9.10 1.90
C ILE A 16 -7.56 8.93 0.45
N GLU A 17 -6.78 9.46 -0.48
CA GLU A 17 -6.97 9.29 -1.92
C GLU A 17 -6.22 8.05 -2.41
N ALA A 18 -6.89 7.24 -3.22
CA ALA A 18 -6.39 5.99 -3.77
C ALA A 18 -6.78 5.85 -5.26
N GLY A 19 -6.02 5.02 -5.98
CA GLY A 19 -6.24 4.71 -7.39
C GLY A 19 -5.05 5.04 -8.29
N TYR A 20 -5.10 4.50 -9.51
CA TYR A 20 -4.02 4.57 -10.51
C TYR A 20 -3.79 5.98 -11.10
N LEU A 21 -4.70 6.93 -10.85
CA LEU A 21 -4.58 8.33 -11.25
C LEU A 21 -4.13 9.24 -10.08
N VAL A 22 -3.85 8.65 -8.90
CA VAL A 22 -3.36 9.38 -7.74
C VAL A 22 -1.85 9.19 -7.64
N SER A 23 -1.09 10.17 -8.12
CA SER A 23 0.38 10.17 -8.01
C SER A 23 0.82 10.62 -6.62
N ALA A 24 1.71 9.85 -6.00
CA ALA A 24 2.29 10.15 -4.69
C ALA A 24 3.74 9.67 -4.62
N GLU A 25 4.46 10.11 -3.61
CA GLU A 25 5.77 9.54 -3.27
C GLU A 25 5.59 8.23 -2.50
N CYS A 26 6.56 7.32 -2.63
CA CYS A 26 6.62 6.09 -1.84
C CYS A 26 6.57 6.40 -0.34
N ASP A 27 5.70 5.70 0.42
CA ASP A 27 5.55 5.91 1.87
C ASP A 27 6.73 5.35 2.69
N ARG A 28 7.78 4.81 2.05
CA ARG A 28 9.03 4.45 2.73
C ARG A 28 9.82 5.71 3.05
N SER A 29 10.28 5.80 4.31
CA SER A 29 11.19 6.86 4.74
C SER A 29 12.42 6.93 3.84
N ALA A 30 12.69 8.11 3.28
CA ALA A 30 13.80 8.41 2.37
C ALA A 30 13.72 7.71 1.00
N CYS A 31 12.52 7.42 0.51
CA CYS A 31 12.29 6.97 -0.86
C CYS A 31 11.52 8.06 -1.63
N GLU A 32 12.16 8.64 -2.65
CA GLU A 32 11.58 9.72 -3.48
C GLU A 32 10.98 9.18 -4.79
N VAL A 33 10.77 7.87 -4.87
CA VAL A 33 10.17 7.24 -6.06
C VAL A 33 8.70 7.65 -6.15
N THR A 34 8.33 8.27 -7.26
CA THR A 34 6.93 8.54 -7.57
C THR A 34 6.23 7.25 -7.99
N ILE A 35 5.07 7.01 -7.39
CA ILE A 35 4.19 5.88 -7.63
C ILE A 35 2.76 6.39 -7.88
N ASP A 36 1.91 5.54 -8.43
CA ASP A 36 0.47 5.70 -8.28
C ASP A 36 -0.02 4.92 -7.05
N ARG A 37 -1.12 5.38 -6.45
CA ARG A 37 -1.76 4.70 -5.31
C ARG A 37 -2.70 3.57 -5.78
N GLY A 38 -2.26 2.81 -6.78
CA GLY A 38 -2.88 1.59 -7.26
C GLY A 38 -2.73 0.42 -6.30
N LEU A 39 -3.36 -0.71 -6.63
CA LEU A 39 -3.30 -1.93 -5.81
C LEU A 39 -1.93 -2.62 -5.91
N ASP A 40 -1.25 -2.43 -7.04
CA ASP A 40 0.13 -2.85 -7.27
C ASP A 40 1.14 -2.16 -6.36
N ALA A 41 0.86 -0.92 -5.93
CA ALA A 41 1.67 -0.22 -4.95
C ALA A 41 1.21 -0.43 -3.49
N LEU A 42 0.10 -1.15 -3.24
CA LEU A 42 -0.51 -1.23 -1.91
C LEU A 42 0.19 -2.23 -0.99
N CYS A 43 0.46 -1.84 0.25
CA CYS A 43 0.79 -2.76 1.33
C CYS A 43 -0.50 -3.32 1.96
N GLY A 44 -0.86 -4.52 1.57
CA GLY A 44 -2.10 -5.21 1.93
C GLY A 44 -2.98 -5.48 0.71
N GLU A 45 -4.22 -5.84 0.98
CA GLU A 45 -5.30 -6.01 0.02
C GLU A 45 -6.30 -4.85 0.08
N THR A 46 -6.38 -4.13 1.21
CA THR A 46 -7.34 -3.03 1.40
C THR A 46 -6.64 -1.70 1.67
N PRO A 47 -6.89 -0.65 0.85
CA PRO A 47 -6.49 0.71 1.15
C PRO A 47 -6.97 1.16 2.53
N GLY A 48 -6.08 1.76 3.33
CA GLY A 48 -6.39 2.10 4.72
C GLY A 48 -6.18 0.99 5.76
N GLY A 49 -5.76 -0.20 5.30
CA GLY A 49 -5.14 -1.26 6.10
C GLY A 49 -6.07 -2.42 6.40
N ASP A 50 -5.48 -3.61 6.49
CA ASP A 50 -6.18 -4.88 6.71
C ASP A 50 -5.45 -5.73 7.77
N GLU A 51 -5.54 -7.05 7.69
CA GLU A 51 -4.94 -7.99 8.64
C GLU A 51 -3.43 -8.19 8.44
N TYR A 52 -2.91 -7.99 7.23
CA TYR A 52 -1.47 -8.16 6.89
C TYR A 52 -0.79 -6.83 6.52
N GLY A 53 -1.54 -5.91 5.93
CA GLY A 53 -1.08 -4.66 5.36
C GLY A 53 -1.41 -3.44 6.20
N CYS A 54 -0.53 -2.45 6.14
CA CYS A 54 -0.73 -1.17 6.82
C CYS A 54 -1.56 -0.17 6.00
N GLY A 55 -1.95 -0.49 4.76
CA GLY A 55 -2.80 0.37 3.93
C GLY A 55 -2.10 1.57 3.30
N ARG A 56 -0.76 1.58 3.34
CA ARG A 56 0.12 2.58 2.72
C ARG A 56 0.64 2.09 1.37
N TYR A 57 1.24 3.00 0.60
CA TYR A 57 1.67 2.76 -0.76
C TYR A 57 3.18 2.82 -0.89
N PHE A 58 3.76 1.83 -1.56
CA PHE A 58 5.20 1.65 -1.68
C PHE A 58 5.57 1.31 -3.12
N CYS A 59 6.78 1.67 -3.53
CA CYS A 59 7.31 1.23 -4.82
C CYS A 59 7.57 -0.29 -4.82
N ASP A 60 7.69 -0.85 -6.01
CA ASP A 60 8.02 -2.26 -6.27
C ASP A 60 9.25 -2.77 -5.49
N THR A 61 10.23 -1.89 -5.27
CA THR A 61 11.48 -2.19 -4.55
C THR A 61 11.25 -2.35 -3.04
N ASP A 62 10.21 -1.73 -2.51
CA ASP A 62 9.87 -1.70 -1.08
C ASP A 62 8.70 -2.63 -0.72
N LEU A 63 8.12 -3.27 -1.73
CA LEU A 63 7.08 -4.27 -1.61
C LEU A 63 7.66 -5.68 -1.70
N PHE A 64 7.07 -6.58 -0.91
CA PHE A 64 7.45 -7.97 -0.84
C PHE A 64 6.20 -8.83 -0.88
N ILE A 65 6.25 -9.92 -1.63
CA ILE A 65 5.22 -10.96 -1.60
C ILE A 65 5.61 -11.97 -0.52
N LEU A 66 4.75 -12.15 0.47
CA LEU A 66 4.91 -13.19 1.48
C LEU A 66 4.63 -14.58 0.87
N PRO A 67 5.19 -15.68 1.43
CA PRO A 67 4.86 -17.05 1.02
C PRO A 67 3.36 -17.37 0.98
N CYS A 68 2.56 -16.73 1.85
CA CYS A 68 1.09 -16.80 1.88
C CYS A 68 0.39 -16.03 0.74
N GLY A 69 1.12 -15.33 -0.13
CA GLY A 69 0.58 -14.62 -1.29
C GLY A 69 0.20 -13.16 -1.06
N HIS A 70 0.42 -12.61 0.13
CA HIS A 70 0.09 -11.21 0.44
C HIS A 70 1.24 -10.25 0.10
N GLN A 71 0.90 -9.14 -0.55
CA GLN A 71 1.82 -8.04 -0.83
C GLN A 71 1.94 -7.11 0.37
N VAL A 72 3.15 -6.93 0.91
CA VAL A 72 3.40 -6.15 2.11
C VAL A 72 4.69 -5.35 2.02
N CYS A 73 4.78 -4.24 2.76
CA CYS A 73 6.02 -3.50 2.90
C CYS A 73 7.01 -4.23 3.83
N GLY A 74 8.28 -3.83 3.78
CA GLY A 74 9.34 -4.43 4.62
C GLY A 74 9.00 -4.48 6.11
N ARG A 75 8.31 -3.46 6.66
CA ARG A 75 7.89 -3.45 8.07
C ARG A 75 6.83 -4.51 8.38
N CYS A 76 5.82 -4.64 7.52
CA CYS A 76 4.75 -5.64 7.68
C CYS A 76 5.30 -7.06 7.47
N ARG A 77 6.24 -7.24 6.54
CA ARG A 77 6.96 -8.51 6.34
C ARG A 77 7.63 -9.03 7.62
N HIS A 78 8.27 -8.16 8.40
CA HIS A 78 8.89 -8.59 9.66
C HIS A 78 7.87 -8.96 10.74
N ARG A 79 6.68 -8.36 10.70
CA ARG A 79 5.60 -8.57 11.68
C ARG A 79 4.74 -9.79 11.36
N HIS A 80 4.52 -10.08 10.07
CA HIS A 80 3.70 -11.17 9.59
C HIS A 80 4.58 -12.13 8.79
N GLN A 81 5.01 -13.21 9.44
CA GLN A 81 5.74 -14.31 8.83
C GLN A 81 4.77 -15.49 8.71
N CYS A 82 3.85 -15.35 7.76
CA CYS A 82 3.45 -16.49 6.97
C CYS A 82 4.45 -16.63 5.81
#